data_AF-A0A2P8AVN7-F1
#
_entry.id   AF-A0A2P8AVN7-F1
#
_cell.length_a   1.000
_cell.length_b   1.000
_cell.length_c   1.000
_cell.angle_alpha   90.00
_cell.angle_beta   90.00
_cell.angle_gamma   90.00
#
_symmetry.space_group_name_H-M   'P 1'
#
loop_
_entity.id
_entity.type
_entity.pdbx_description
1 polymer ?
#
loop_
_entity_poly.entity_id
_entity_poly.type
_entity_poly.pdbx_seq_one_letter_code
_entity_poly.pdbx_strand_id
1 'polypeptide(L)'
;MLLGRFDRRGGLRYTGRSHPLTTDQRAALAELLSPPRMPRRGAAAHPWPEPLPASWSGQLDRPEPLRYVQVDPTVVAEIDADVAFEHGRWRHRVRYARPRPDLSVYDVPLLLGEEEGYFGDLG
;
A
#
# COMPACT_ATOMS: atom_id res chain seq x y z
N MET A 1 2.22 -8.57 -2.37
CA MET A 1 2.10 -7.18 -2.87
C MET A 1 1.68 -6.29 -1.70
N LEU A 2 2.13 -5.03 -1.67
CA LEU A 2 1.70 -4.04 -0.66
C LEU A 2 0.53 -3.22 -1.21
N LEU A 3 -0.41 -2.82 -0.36
CA LEU A 3 -1.65 -2.15 -0.75
C LEU A 3 -1.76 -0.79 -0.08
N GLY A 4 -2.24 0.19 -0.84
CA GLY A 4 -2.45 1.56 -0.38
C GLY A 4 -3.76 2.13 -0.85
N ARG A 5 -4.29 3.09 -0.09
CA ARG A 5 -5.44 3.92 -0.48
C ARG A 5 -5.15 5.38 -0.18
N PHE A 6 -5.62 6.26 -1.05
CA PHE A 6 -5.51 7.70 -0.81
C PHE A 6 -6.47 8.13 0.30
N ASP A 7 -5.98 8.98 1.20
CA ASP A 7 -6.83 9.71 2.15
C ASP A 7 -7.36 11.02 1.54
N ARG A 8 -8.17 11.76 2.32
CA ARG A 8 -8.75 13.04 1.88
C ARG A 8 -7.73 14.15 1.64
N ARG A 9 -6.50 14.00 2.15
CA ARG A 9 -5.39 14.94 1.97
C ARG A 9 -4.51 14.56 0.76
N GLY A 10 -4.87 13.50 0.02
CA GLY A 10 -4.09 12.99 -1.10
C GLY A 10 -2.87 12.17 -0.69
N GLY A 11 -2.76 11.80 0.59
CA GLY A 11 -1.70 10.93 1.09
C GLY A 11 -2.01 9.46 0.83
N LEU A 12 -1.09 8.74 0.20
CA LEU A 12 -1.21 7.29 0.05
C LEU A 12 -0.95 6.63 1.41
N ARG A 13 -1.97 6.02 2.00
CA ARG A 13 -1.88 5.30 3.28
C ARG A 13 -1.73 3.82 3.03
N TYR A 14 -0.80 3.19 3.75
CA TYR A 14 -0.65 1.74 3.74
C TYR A 14 -1.88 1.08 4.37
N THR A 15 -2.48 0.13 3.67
CA THR A 15 -3.73 -0.54 4.08
C THR A 15 -3.58 -2.04 4.29
N GLY A 16 -2.50 -2.66 3.79
CA GLY A 16 -2.24 -4.07 4.05
C GLY A 16 -1.32 -4.74 3.04
N ARG A 17 -1.28 -6.08 3.12
CA ARG A 17 -0.51 -6.94 2.22
C ARG A 17 -1.39 -8.00 1.63
N SER A 18 -1.11 -8.35 0.38
CA SER A 18 -1.70 -9.55 -0.21
C SER A 18 -0.99 -10.82 0.27
N HIS A 19 -1.63 -11.97 0.10
CA HIS A 19 -0.94 -13.25 0.00
C HIS A 19 0.12 -13.23 -1.13
N PRO A 20 1.12 -14.14 -1.10
CA PRO A 20 2.05 -14.31 -2.21
C PRO A 20 1.28 -14.49 -3.52
N LEU A 21 1.65 -13.70 -4.52
CA LEU A 21 1.08 -13.80 -5.86
C LEU A 21 1.70 -15.00 -6.59
N THR A 22 0.94 -15.62 -7.49
CA THR A 22 1.47 -16.62 -8.42
C THR A 22 2.43 -15.99 -9.44
N THR A 23 3.21 -16.79 -10.15
CA THR A 23 4.14 -16.29 -11.18
C THR A 23 3.42 -15.49 -12.25
N ASP A 24 2.30 -16.01 -12.77
CA ASP A 24 1.53 -15.36 -13.83
C ASP A 24 0.92 -14.03 -13.36
N GLN A 25 0.39 -14.00 -12.13
CA GLN A 25 -0.13 -12.76 -11.53
C GLN A 25 0.97 -11.70 -11.39
N ARG A 26 2.20 -12.11 -11.04
CA ARG A 26 3.34 -11.17 -10.94
C ARG A 26 3.73 -10.63 -12.31
N ALA A 27 3.79 -11.48 -13.33
CA ALA A 27 4.12 -11.07 -14.69
C ALA A 27 3.09 -10.07 -15.22
N ALA A 28 1.80 -10.39 -15.11
CA ALA A 28 0.72 -9.51 -15.56
C ALA A 28 0.71 -8.16 -14.81
N LEU A 29 0.97 -8.15 -13.50
CA LEU A 29 1.08 -6.89 -12.75
C LEU A 29 2.34 -6.11 -13.11
N ALA A 30 3.48 -6.78 -13.32
CA ALA A 30 4.74 -6.12 -13.66
C ALA A 30 4.63 -5.30 -14.95
N GLU A 31 3.85 -5.76 -15.94
CA GLU A 31 3.60 -5.03 -17.18
C GLU A 31 2.83 -3.71 -16.98
N LEU A 32 2.06 -3.60 -15.89
CA LEU A 32 1.27 -2.42 -15.56
C LEU A 32 2.00 -1.45 -14.63
N LEU A 33 3.02 -1.93 -13.92
CA LEU A 33 3.73 -1.16 -12.91
C LEU A 33 4.82 -0.29 -13.54
N SER A 34 4.85 0.97 -13.13
CA SER A 34 5.92 1.90 -13.49
C SER A 34 6.85 2.13 -12.30
N PRO A 35 8.15 2.37 -12.53
CA PRO A 35 9.06 2.85 -11.48
C PRO A 35 8.53 4.13 -10.81
N PRO A 36 8.90 4.40 -9.55
CA PRO A 36 8.45 5.60 -8.85
C PRO A 36 8.94 6.83 -9.60
N ARG A 37 8.08 7.85 -9.69
CA ARG A 37 8.42 9.09 -10.39
C ARG A 37 9.63 9.76 -9.73
N MET A 38 10.45 10.43 -10.54
CA MET A 38 11.55 11.21 -9.99
C MET A 38 11.01 12.25 -9.01
N PRO A 39 11.61 12.35 -7.81
CA PRO A 39 11.18 13.32 -6.84
C PRO A 39 11.42 14.74 -7.36
N ARG A 40 10.50 15.66 -7.05
CA ARG A 40 10.81 17.09 -7.10
C ARG A 40 11.90 17.39 -6.06
N ARG A 41 12.72 18.43 -6.27
CA ARG A 41 13.75 18.83 -5.29
C ARG A 41 13.13 18.93 -3.88
N GLY A 42 13.67 18.16 -2.94
CA GLY A 42 13.23 18.14 -1.54
C GLY A 42 12.02 17.24 -1.25
N ALA A 43 11.48 16.49 -2.21
CA ALA A 43 10.40 15.52 -2.00
C ALA A 43 10.92 14.09 -2.03
N ALA A 44 10.24 13.17 -1.34
CA ALA A 44 10.48 11.73 -1.51
C ALA A 44 9.88 11.26 -2.84
N ALA A 45 10.54 10.31 -3.52
CA ALA A 45 10.06 9.73 -4.78
C ALA A 45 8.77 8.91 -4.58
N HIS A 46 8.62 8.35 -3.37
CA HIS A 46 7.51 7.51 -2.97
C HIS A 46 7.05 7.92 -1.56
N PRO A 47 5.73 7.93 -1.28
CA PRO A 47 5.20 8.40 0.00
C PRO A 47 5.51 7.47 1.19
N TRP A 48 5.86 6.21 0.92
CA TRP A 48 6.25 5.26 1.96
C TRP A 48 7.78 5.11 2.03
N PRO A 49 8.37 4.92 3.22
CA PRO A 49 9.79 4.62 3.38
C PRO A 49 10.17 3.25 2.79
N GLU A 50 11.44 3.06 2.47
CA GLU A 50 12.04 1.75 2.13
C GLU A 50 13.31 1.56 2.97
N PRO A 51 13.36 0.56 3.88
CA PRO A 51 12.37 -0.50 4.11
C PRO A 51 11.08 -0.01 4.79
N LEU A 52 9.99 -0.74 4.63
CA LEU A 52 8.73 -0.50 5.32
C LEU A 52 8.87 -0.82 6.82
N PRO A 53 8.56 0.10 7.75
CA PRO A 53 8.65 -0.13 9.18
C PRO A 53 7.86 -1.37 9.64
N ALA A 54 8.44 -2.14 10.56
CA ALA A 54 7.77 -3.29 11.16
C ALA A 54 6.43 -2.93 11.84
N SER A 55 6.37 -1.71 12.42
CA SER A 55 5.15 -1.15 13.02
C SER A 55 3.99 -0.99 12.03
N TRP A 56 4.29 -0.87 10.72
CA TRP A 56 3.27 -0.81 9.68
C TRP A 56 2.87 -2.20 9.18
N SER A 57 3.82 -3.14 9.08
CA SER A 57 3.58 -4.47 8.49
C SER A 57 2.83 -5.45 9.41
N GLY A 58 2.71 -5.12 10.71
CA GLY A 58 1.95 -5.90 11.70
C GLY A 58 2.60 -7.23 12.10
N GLN A 59 3.91 -7.39 11.86
CA GLN A 59 4.66 -8.56 12.35
C GLN A 59 4.90 -8.44 13.86
N LEU A 60 4.04 -9.09 14.66
CA LEU A 60 4.18 -9.11 16.12
C LEU A 60 5.30 -10.05 16.60
N ASP A 61 5.48 -11.21 15.94
CA ASP A 61 6.40 -12.24 16.44
C ASP A 61 7.88 -11.91 16.21
N ARG A 62 8.17 -11.19 15.10
CA ARG A 62 9.51 -10.69 14.73
C ARG A 62 9.37 -9.38 13.97
N PRO A 63 9.40 -8.24 14.66
CA PRO A 63 9.25 -6.93 14.03
C PRO A 63 10.52 -6.60 13.24
N GLU A 64 10.55 -7.00 11.97
CA GLU A 64 11.64 -6.67 11.04
C GLU A 64 11.13 -5.73 9.95
N PRO A 65 11.91 -4.69 9.58
CA PRO A 65 11.59 -3.85 8.44
C PRO A 65 11.47 -4.68 7.15
N LEU A 66 10.40 -4.45 6.39
CA LEU A 66 10.10 -5.19 5.18
C LEU A 66 10.63 -4.43 3.96
N ARG A 67 11.62 -5.02 3.28
CA ARG A 67 12.10 -4.51 1.98
C ARG A 67 11.06 -4.74 0.89
N TYR A 68 10.86 -3.75 0.03
CA TYR A 68 10.01 -3.85 -1.14
C TYR A 68 10.53 -2.98 -2.29
N VAL A 69 10.00 -3.22 -3.48
CA VAL A 69 10.25 -2.37 -4.65
C VAL A 69 9.18 -1.30 -4.71
N GLN A 70 9.59 -0.04 -4.63
CA GLN A 70 8.71 1.11 -4.82
C GLN A 70 8.30 1.22 -6.30
N VAL A 71 7.07 1.68 -6.53
CA VAL A 71 6.45 1.85 -7.86
C VAL A 71 5.64 3.14 -7.85
N ASP A 72 5.29 3.69 -9.01
CA ASP A 72 4.29 4.76 -9.10
C ASP A 72 2.92 4.21 -8.67
N PRO A 73 2.25 4.77 -7.63
CA PRO A 73 1.01 4.22 -7.10
C PRO A 73 -0.19 4.61 -7.97
N THR A 74 -0.22 4.13 -9.21
CA THR A 74 -1.23 4.45 -10.24
C THR A 74 -2.08 3.25 -10.66
N VAL A 75 -1.69 2.03 -10.28
CA VAL A 75 -2.41 0.80 -10.64
C VAL A 75 -3.43 0.45 -9.56
N VAL A 76 -4.69 0.27 -9.98
CA VAL A 76 -5.78 -0.21 -9.12
C VAL A 76 -5.89 -1.73 -9.22
N ALA A 77 -6.08 -2.39 -8.08
CA ALA A 77 -6.30 -3.84 -8.00
C ALA A 77 -7.58 -4.15 -7.22
N GLU A 78 -8.32 -5.14 -7.72
CA GLU A 78 -9.44 -5.75 -7.01
C GLU A 78 -8.90 -6.82 -6.05
N ILE A 79 -9.44 -6.86 -4.83
CA ILE A 79 -9.01 -7.76 -3.77
C ILE A 79 -10.21 -8.42 -3.10
N ASP A 80 -10.00 -9.64 -2.61
CA ASP A 80 -10.89 -10.28 -1.66
C ASP A 80 -10.28 -10.15 -0.26
N ALA A 81 -10.96 -9.42 0.60
CA ALA A 81 -10.55 -9.21 1.98
C ALA A 81 -11.64 -9.69 2.93
N ASP A 82 -11.24 -10.12 4.12
CA ASP A 82 -12.19 -10.35 5.20
C ASP A 82 -12.66 -9.01 5.81
N VAL A 83 -13.61 -9.10 6.74
CA VAL A 83 -14.18 -7.94 7.45
C VAL A 83 -13.25 -7.38 8.54
N ALA A 84 -12.05 -7.94 8.76
CA ALA A 84 -11.13 -7.52 9.81
C ALA A 84 -10.33 -6.26 9.40
N PHE A 85 -11.06 -5.17 9.12
CA PHE A 85 -10.55 -3.86 8.76
C PHE A 85 -10.68 -2.89 9.93
N GLU A 86 -9.55 -2.51 10.54
CA GLU A 86 -9.50 -1.61 11.70
C GLU A 86 -8.36 -0.61 11.55
N HIS A 87 -8.54 0.61 12.05
CA HIS A 87 -7.55 1.70 11.93
C HIS A 87 -7.07 1.93 10.49
N GLY A 88 -7.98 1.79 9.52
CA GLY A 88 -7.69 2.00 8.11
C GLY A 88 -6.84 0.91 7.42
N ARG A 89 -6.65 -0.25 8.06
CA ARG A 89 -5.89 -1.38 7.51
C ARG A 89 -6.57 -2.72 7.73
N TRP A 90 -6.31 -3.66 6.84
CA TRP A 90 -6.63 -5.07 7.08
C TRP A 90 -5.62 -5.67 8.04
N ARG A 91 -6.12 -6.33 9.10
CA ARG A 91 -5.27 -7.08 10.04
C ARG A 91 -4.66 -8.33 9.39
N HIS A 92 -5.39 -8.93 8.46
CA HIS A 92 -4.97 -10.13 7.76
C HIS A 92 -4.51 -9.84 6.34
N ARG A 93 -3.82 -10.83 5.75
CA ARG A 93 -3.46 -10.77 4.34
C ARG A 93 -4.73 -10.89 3.49
N VAL A 94 -4.82 -10.04 2.47
CA VAL A 94 -5.91 -10.10 1.50
C VAL A 94 -5.54 -10.97 0.30
N ARG A 95 -6.52 -11.48 -0.44
CA ARG A 95 -6.27 -12.18 -1.69
C ARG A 95 -6.38 -11.20 -2.85
N TYR A 96 -5.44 -11.30 -3.79
CA TYR A 96 -5.50 -10.53 -5.03
C TYR A 96 -6.46 -11.23 -6.00
N ALA A 97 -7.41 -10.48 -6.56
CA ALA A 97 -8.35 -10.99 -7.55
C ALA A 97 -7.84 -10.69 -8.97
N ARG A 98 -7.75 -9.41 -9.35
CA ARG A 98 -7.36 -8.97 -10.70
C ARG A 98 -6.94 -7.50 -10.75
N PRO A 99 -6.22 -7.04 -11.77
CA PRO A 99 -5.98 -5.62 -11.95
C PRO A 99 -7.23 -4.96 -12.53
N ARG A 100 -7.39 -3.65 -12.28
CA ARG A 100 -8.50 -2.84 -12.79
C ARG A 100 -7.94 -1.68 -13.63
N PRO A 101 -7.39 -1.96 -14.84
CA PRO A 101 -6.86 -0.92 -15.71
C PRO A 101 -7.96 0.02 -16.25
N ASP A 102 -9.23 -0.38 -16.09
CA ASP A 102 -10.41 0.42 -16.35
C ASP A 102 -10.70 1.47 -15.27
N LEU A 103 -10.01 1.43 -14.13
CA LEU A 103 -10.18 2.37 -13.02
C LEU A 103 -8.96 3.25 -12.79
N SER A 104 -9.22 4.50 -12.48
CA SER A 104 -8.25 5.43 -11.92
C SER A 104 -8.15 5.26 -10.40
N VAL A 105 -7.00 5.61 -9.83
CA VAL A 105 -6.83 5.69 -8.37
C VAL A 105 -7.77 6.69 -7.70
N TYR A 106 -8.32 7.65 -8.46
CA TYR A 106 -9.32 8.60 -7.99
C TYR A 106 -10.75 8.03 -7.99
N ASP A 107 -10.99 6.90 -8.65
CA ASP A 107 -12.28 6.21 -8.63
C ASP A 107 -12.41 5.28 -7.41
N VAL A 108 -11.30 5.01 -6.72
CA VAL A 108 -11.28 4.20 -5.50
C VAL A 108 -11.76 5.07 -4.33
N PRO A 109 -12.72 4.60 -3.50
CA PRO A 109 -13.16 5.35 -2.35
C PRO A 109 -11.99 5.76 -1.46
N LEU A 110 -12.00 7.02 -1.01
CA LEU A 110 -10.96 7.53 -0.13
C LEU A 110 -10.96 6.78 1.20
N LEU A 111 -9.78 6.63 1.79
CA LEU A 111 -9.66 6.16 3.16
C LEU A 111 -10.14 7.28 4.09
N LEU A 112 -11.34 7.11 4.62
CA LEU A 112 -11.90 7.97 5.66
C LEU A 112 -11.32 7.49 7.00
N GLY A 113 -10.12 7.97 7.34
CA GLY A 113 -9.58 7.83 8.68
C GLY A 113 -10.18 8.86 9.63
N GLU A 114 -10.31 8.51 10.92
CA GLU A 114 -10.41 9.49 11.99
C GLU A 114 -9.19 10.44 11.93
N GLU A 115 -9.42 11.71 12.26
CA GLU A 115 -8.41 12.76 12.21
C GLU A 115 -7.13 12.38 13.00
N GLU A 116 -6.00 12.83 12.47
CA GLU A 116 -4.63 12.80 13.03
C GLU A 116 -4.45 12.28 14.46
N GLY A 117 -3.61 11.25 14.61
CA GLY A 117 -2.93 10.99 15.86
C GLY A 117 -2.13 9.70 15.83
N TYR A 118 -0.87 9.77 16.27
CA TYR A 118 0.01 8.64 16.58
C TYR A 118 0.82 8.02 15.43
N PHE A 119 1.88 8.72 15.03
CA PHE A 119 3.21 8.15 15.26
C PHE A 119 4.04 9.21 16.00
N GLY A 120 4.28 8.93 17.27
CA GLY A 120 5.09 9.78 18.14
C GLY A 120 6.47 10.01 17.55
N ASP A 121 6.88 11.26 17.71
CA ASP A 121 8.24 11.71 17.95
C ASP A 121 9.21 10.56 18.30
N LEU A 122 10.25 10.40 17.48
CA LEU A 122 11.45 9.69 17.89
C LEU A 122 12.51 10.74 18.18
N GLY A 123 12.66 11.06 19.46
CA GLY A 123 13.92 11.53 20.02
C GLY A 123 14.99 10.44 20.04
#